data_AF-A0A1V4WRS7-F1
#
_entry.id   AF-A0A1V4WRS7-F1
#
_cell.length_a   1.000
_cell.length_b   1.000
_cell.length_c   1.000
_cell.angle_alpha   90.00
_cell.angle_beta   90.00
_cell.angle_gamma   90.00
#
_symmetry.space_group_name_H-M   'P 1'
#
loop_
_entity.id
_entity.type
_entity.pdbx_description
1 polymer ?
#
loop_
_entity_poly.entity_id
_entity_poly.type
_entity_poly.pdbx_seq_one_letter_code
_entity_poly.pdbx_strand_id
1 'polypeptide(L)'
;MAKVKVEFINTCSSCVEIGRTIQDVAAGYGDDVDVTLYVAGRDFDYLKKYGMVCKGTMIINGKTKYDNLNREIIEKVIDKAVHETDDV
;
A
#
# COMPACT_ATOMS: atom_id res chain seq x y z
N MET A 1 -7.17 6.74 17.56
CA MET A 1 -7.64 6.15 16.30
C MET A 1 -6.40 5.61 15.60
N ALA A 2 -6.36 4.30 15.33
CA ALA A 2 -5.23 3.70 14.65
C ALA A 2 -5.43 3.91 13.16
N LYS A 3 -4.65 4.79 12.53
CA LYS A 3 -4.74 5.02 11.09
C LYS A 3 -4.18 3.80 10.35
N VAL A 4 -4.86 3.36 9.29
CA VAL A 4 -4.40 2.28 8.43
C VAL A 4 -3.21 2.75 7.63
N LYS A 5 -2.08 2.05 7.71
CA LYS A 5 -0.90 2.38 6.90
C LYS A 5 -0.87 1.53 5.63
N VAL A 6 -0.87 2.18 4.49
CA VAL A 6 -0.82 1.57 3.17
C VAL A 6 0.50 1.94 2.51
N GLU A 7 1.43 1.02 2.52
CA GLU A 7 2.73 1.17 1.89
C GLU A 7 2.69 0.52 0.50
N PHE A 8 3.26 1.16 -0.52
CA PHE A 8 3.37 0.55 -1.85
C PHE A 8 4.76 0.75 -2.43
N ILE A 9 5.39 -0.36 -2.80
CA ILE A 9 6.74 -0.42 -3.35
C ILE A 9 6.63 -0.52 -4.86
N ASN A 10 6.96 0.58 -5.54
CA ASN A 10 7.02 0.66 -6.98
C ASN A 10 8.38 0.17 -7.49
N THR A 11 8.39 -0.95 -8.21
CA THR A 11 9.61 -1.57 -8.78
C THR A 11 9.67 -1.52 -10.30
N CYS A 12 8.60 -1.09 -10.98
CA CYS A 12 8.49 -1.11 -12.43
C CYS A 12 7.71 0.10 -12.95
N SER A 13 8.09 0.65 -14.12
CA SER A 13 7.44 1.80 -14.74
C SER A 13 5.92 1.63 -14.92
N SER A 14 5.44 0.38 -15.07
CA SER A 14 4.01 0.06 -15.20
C SER A 14 3.22 0.21 -13.89
N CYS A 15 3.89 0.27 -12.74
CA CYS A 15 3.25 0.33 -11.43
C CYS A 15 2.93 1.76 -10.96
N VAL A 16 3.22 2.78 -11.78
CA VAL A 16 2.90 4.18 -11.47
C VAL A 16 1.38 4.41 -11.35
N GLU A 17 0.59 3.75 -12.19
CA GLU A 17 -0.87 3.86 -12.21
C GLU A 17 -1.51 3.24 -10.96
N ILE A 18 -0.92 2.13 -10.47
CA ILE A 18 -1.31 1.47 -9.22
C ILE A 18 -1.11 2.42 -8.04
N GLY A 19 0.07 3.04 -7.94
CA GLY A 19 0.36 4.00 -6.86
C GLY A 19 -0.63 5.17 -6.83
N ARG A 20 -0.97 5.73 -8.00
CA ARG A 20 -2.02 6.76 -8.12
C ARG A 20 -3.39 6.27 -7.66
N THR A 21 -3.77 5.07 -8.08
CA THR A 21 -5.06 4.47 -7.69
C THR A 21 -5.16 4.30 -6.18
N ILE A 22 -4.09 3.85 -5.53
CA ILE A 22 -4.04 3.71 -4.06
C ILE A 22 -4.25 5.08 -3.39
N GLN A 23 -3.57 6.12 -3.86
CA GLN A 23 -3.73 7.47 -3.32
C GLN A 23 -5.15 8.01 -3.52
N ASP A 24 -5.75 7.80 -4.69
CA ASP A 24 -7.11 8.24 -5.01
C ASP A 24 -8.15 7.57 -4.12
N VAL A 25 -8.07 6.25 -3.97
CA VAL A 25 -8.95 5.48 -3.09
C VAL A 25 -8.76 5.90 -1.63
N ALA A 26 -7.52 6.01 -1.15
CA ALA A 26 -7.23 6.42 0.22
C ALA A 26 -7.68 7.85 0.53
N ALA A 27 -7.60 8.77 -0.44
CA ALA A 27 -8.11 10.12 -0.28
C ALA A 27 -9.62 10.15 0.03
N GLY A 28 -10.38 9.14 -0.43
CA GLY A 28 -11.78 8.96 -0.06
C GLY A 28 -12.01 8.65 1.42
N TYR A 29 -11.02 8.04 2.09
CA TYR A 29 -11.04 7.74 3.53
C TYR A 29 -10.40 8.85 4.39
N GLY A 30 -9.76 9.84 3.76
CA GLY A 30 -9.19 10.99 4.45
C GLY A 30 -8.10 10.63 5.46
N ASP A 31 -8.26 11.04 6.70
CA ASP A 31 -7.27 10.86 7.77
C ASP A 31 -7.21 9.44 8.35
N ASP A 32 -8.14 8.55 7.98
CA ASP A 32 -8.16 7.15 8.44
C ASP A 32 -7.10 6.28 7.73
N VAL A 33 -6.64 6.69 6.54
CA VAL A 33 -5.69 5.93 5.73
C VAL A 33 -4.45 6.76 5.41
N ASP A 34 -3.28 6.24 5.74
CA ASP A 34 -1.98 6.84 5.47
C ASP A 34 -1.29 6.09 4.32
N VAL A 35 -1.09 6.74 3.18
CA VAL A 35 -0.45 6.11 2.01
C VAL A 35 1.01 6.53 1.89
N THR A 36 1.90 5.55 1.87
CA THR A 36 3.33 5.74 1.64
C THR A 36 3.76 5.04 0.34
N LEU A 37 4.30 5.79 -0.61
CA LEU A 37 4.83 5.26 -1.87
C LEU A 37 6.35 5.19 -1.80
N TYR A 38 6.91 3.98 -1.90
CA TYR A 38 8.33 3.75 -2.02
C TYR A 38 8.71 3.51 -3.48
N VAL A 39 9.83 4.08 -3.93
CA VAL A 39 10.34 3.87 -5.28
C VAL A 39 11.61 3.05 -5.23
N ALA A 40 11.61 1.89 -5.87
CA ALA A 40 12.79 1.04 -5.98
C ALA A 40 13.95 1.77 -6.65
N GLY A 41 15.12 1.73 -6.02
CA GLY A 41 16.32 2.45 -6.46
C GLY A 41 16.42 3.88 -5.95
N ARG A 42 15.35 4.44 -5.35
CA ARG A 42 15.37 5.72 -4.64
C ARG A 42 15.24 5.52 -3.13
N ASP A 43 14.30 4.67 -2.74
CA ASP A 43 14.03 4.28 -1.37
C ASP A 43 14.60 2.89 -1.10
N PHE A 44 15.37 2.77 -0.02
CA PHE A 44 15.96 1.49 0.42
C PHE A 44 15.41 1.05 1.79
N ASP A 45 14.49 1.82 2.38
CA ASP A 45 13.90 1.53 3.68
C ASP A 45 13.08 0.22 3.64
N TYR A 46 12.28 0.07 2.59
CA TYR A 46 11.48 -1.14 2.37
C TYR A 46 12.36 -2.39 2.19
N LEU A 47 13.57 -2.26 1.64
CA LEU A 47 14.50 -3.37 1.45
C LEU A 47 14.97 -3.95 2.78
N LYS A 48 15.20 -3.10 3.78
CA LYS A 48 15.59 -3.55 5.13
C LYS A 48 14.43 -4.21 5.87
N LYS A 49 13.20 -3.73 5.68
CA LYS A 49 12.00 -4.27 6.33
C LYS A 49 11.49 -5.55 5.68
N TYR A 50 11.42 -5.56 4.35
CA TYR A 50 10.68 -6.56 3.58
C TYR A 50 11.54 -7.40 2.64
N GLY A 51 12.80 -7.03 2.42
CA GLY A 51 13.74 -7.74 1.56
C GLY A 51 13.71 -7.29 0.10
N MET A 52 14.32 -8.10 -0.77
CA MET A 52 14.43 -7.82 -2.19
C MET A 52 13.07 -8.04 -2.86
N VAL A 53 12.46 -6.96 -3.35
CA VAL A 53 11.17 -6.99 -4.01
C VAL A 53 11.38 -6.79 -5.51
N CYS A 54 10.98 -7.77 -6.32
CA CYS A 54 11.14 -7.72 -7.78
C CYS A 54 9.88 -7.24 -8.54
N LYS A 55 8.72 -7.15 -7.88
CA LYS A 55 7.44 -6.73 -8.48
C LYS A 55 6.70 -5.76 -7.57
N GLY A 56 5.80 -4.94 -8.12
CA GLY A 56 5.05 -3.96 -7.34
C GLY A 56 4.35 -4.63 -6.17
N THR A 57 4.70 -4.24 -4.94
CA THR A 57 4.18 -4.90 -3.72
C THR A 57 3.58 -3.87 -2.79
N MET A 58 2.35 -4.10 -2.35
CA MET A 58 1.63 -3.28 -1.39
C MET A 58 1.71 -3.95 -0.02
N ILE A 59 1.84 -3.17 1.03
CA ILE A 59 1.90 -3.63 2.40
C ILE A 59 0.90 -2.84 3.23
N ILE A 60 0.05 -3.55 3.96
CA ILE A 60 -0.93 -2.95 4.87
C ILE A 60 -0.47 -3.13 6.31
N ASN A 61 -0.46 -2.04 7.07
CA ASN A 61 -0.06 -1.96 8.47
C ASN A 61 1.32 -2.57 8.76
N GLY A 62 2.18 -2.65 7.73
CA GLY A 62 3.47 -3.34 7.79
C GLY A 62 3.41 -4.85 8.04
N LYS A 63 2.22 -5.44 7.97
CA LYS A 63 1.96 -6.86 8.29
C LYS A 63 1.59 -7.66 7.06
N THR A 64 0.63 -7.17 6.27
CA THR A 64 0.04 -7.93 5.17
C THR A 64 0.61 -7.47 3.85
N LYS A 65 1.28 -8.36 3.11
CA LYS A 65 1.88 -8.05 1.81
C LYS A 65 1.02 -8.58 0.67
N TYR A 66 0.82 -7.77 -0.36
CA TYR A 66 0.09 -8.08 -1.58
C TYR A 66 0.99 -7.82 -2.78
N ASP A 67 1.29 -8.88 -3.52
CA ASP A 67 2.13 -8.82 -4.72
C ASP A 67 1.33 -8.74 -6.03
N ASN A 68 0.01 -8.93 -5.95
CA ASN A 68 -0.89 -8.94 -7.09
C ASN A 68 -1.86 -7.76 -6.95
N LEU A 69 -1.54 -6.66 -7.61
CA LEU A 69 -2.21 -5.39 -7.40
C LEU A 69 -2.95 -5.02 -8.67
N ASN A 70 -4.26 -5.01 -8.53
CA ASN A 70 -5.19 -4.53 -9.54
C ASN A 70 -6.18 -3.61 -8.84
N ARG A 71 -6.84 -2.73 -9.61
CA ARG A 71 -7.80 -1.75 -9.08
C ARG A 71 -8.79 -2.36 -8.07
N GLU A 72 -9.41 -3.48 -8.43
CA GLU A 72 -10.38 -4.17 -7.57
C GLU A 72 -9.77 -4.71 -6.25
N ILE A 73 -8.52 -5.18 -6.30
CA ILE A 73 -7.81 -5.70 -5.12
C ILE A 73 -7.44 -4.52 -4.21
N ILE A 74 -6.93 -3.42 -4.77
CA ILE A 74 -6.56 -2.22 -4.01
C ILE A 74 -7.76 -1.70 -3.22
N GLU A 75 -8.90 -1.53 -3.89
CA GLU A 75 -10.14 -1.08 -3.25
C GLU A 75 -10.56 -2.01 -2.12
N LYS A 76 -10.63 -3.33 -2.38
CA LYS A 76 -10.98 -4.33 -1.36
C LYS A 76 -10.01 -4.36 -0.19
N VAL A 77 -8.71 -4.20 -0.44
CA VAL A 77 -7.67 -4.27 0.59
C VAL A 77 -7.72 -3.03 1.48
N ILE A 78 -7.89 -1.84 0.90
CA ILE A 78 -8.02 -0.59 1.68
C ILE A 78 -9.31 -0.62 2.49
N ASP A 79 -10.45 -0.95 1.86
CA ASP A 79 -11.74 -1.09 2.52
C ASP A 79 -11.68 -2.05 3.71
N LYS A 80 -11.12 -3.25 3.46
CA LYS A 80 -10.95 -4.26 4.51
C LYS A 80 -10.05 -3.73 5.64
N ALA A 81 -8.95 -3.07 5.32
CA ALA A 81 -8.02 -2.58 6.34
C ALA A 81 -8.64 -1.48 7.22
N VAL A 82 -9.47 -0.62 6.64
CA VAL A 82 -10.23 0.41 7.37
C VAL A 82 -11.26 -0.25 8.29
N HIS A 83 -12.01 -1.25 7.80
CA HIS A 83 -12.99 -1.97 8.63
C HIS A 83 -12.36 -2.89 9.69
N GLU A 84 -11.19 -3.48 9.41
CA GLU A 84 -10.47 -4.37 10.35
C GLU A 84 -9.89 -3.61 11.55
N THR A 85 -9.79 -2.28 11.47
CA THR A 85 -9.33 -1.40 12.56
C THR A 85 -10.38 -1.21 13.67
N ASP A 86 -11.65 -1.57 13.44
CA ASP A 86 -12.75 -1.41 14.41
C ASP A 86 -12.91 -2.61 15.37
N ASP A 87 -12.15 -3.70 15.18
CA ASP A 87 -12.20 -4.91 16.02
C ASP A 87 -11.09 -4.90 17.10
N VAL A 88 -11.22 -4.03 18.13
CA VAL A 88 -10.57 -4.22 19.44
C VAL A 88 -11.31 -3.56 20.61
#